data_AF-A0A5C7S7A5-F1
#
_entry.id   AF-A0A5C7S7A5-F1
#
_cell.length_a   1.000
_cell.length_b   1.000
_cell.length_c   1.000
_cell.angle_alpha   90.00
_cell.angle_beta   90.00
_cell.angle_gamma   90.00
#
_symmetry.space_group_name_H-M   'P 1'
#
loop_
_entity.id
_entity.type
_entity.pdbx_description
1 polymer ?
#
loop_
_entity_poly.entity_id
_entity_poly.type
_entity_poly.pdbx_seq_one_letter_code
_entity_poly.pdbx_strand_id
1 'polypeptide(L)'
;MKLPRKKKSDIPIGSYEFSVCQLDIFFLLLSYLDEDNKSDYTYTLSTDVIEKITGRRWEMKEIQIATQGIGSRVFTIDTEKSHKQIWFFQSFQYKENSNEFKATISDISRPYLLMIKKKIAGLEFKNLVMEGPERFRLF
;
A
#
# COMPACT_ATOMS: atom_id res chain seq x y z
N MET A 1 24.85 0.58 -42.95
CA MET A 1 25.27 1.54 -41.90
C MET A 1 24.23 2.67 -41.89
N LYS A 2 23.33 2.87 -40.92
CA LYS A 2 23.28 2.61 -39.48
C LYS A 2 21.94 1.95 -39.05
N LEU A 3 22.01 1.05 -38.08
CA LEU A 3 20.96 0.74 -37.08
C LEU A 3 21.09 1.74 -35.90
N PRO A 4 20.15 1.84 -34.92
CA PRO A 4 18.79 1.29 -34.83
C PRO A 4 17.72 2.35 -34.44
N ARG A 5 16.46 1.90 -34.43
CA ARG A 5 15.31 2.56 -33.77
C ARG A 5 15.67 2.95 -32.34
N LYS A 6 15.49 4.23 -31.97
CA LYS A 6 15.42 4.60 -30.55
C LYS A 6 14.19 3.91 -29.95
N LYS A 7 14.40 2.80 -29.23
CA LYS A 7 13.57 2.51 -28.05
C LYS A 7 13.69 3.76 -27.18
N LYS A 8 12.57 4.40 -26.84
CA LYS A 8 12.53 5.22 -25.62
C LYS A 8 12.49 4.22 -24.46
N SER A 9 13.66 3.66 -24.15
CA SER A 9 13.95 3.18 -22.81
C SER A 9 14.37 4.38 -21.96
N ASP A 10 14.22 4.21 -20.64
CA ASP A 10 14.89 4.97 -19.59
C ASP A 10 14.17 6.23 -19.11
N ILE A 11 13.00 6.02 -18.51
CA ILE A 11 12.75 6.67 -17.22
C ILE A 11 13.21 5.63 -16.19
N PRO A 12 14.16 5.91 -15.29
CA PRO A 12 14.26 5.16 -14.05
C PRO A 12 13.00 5.52 -13.27
N ILE A 13 11.88 4.86 -13.59
CA ILE A 13 10.67 4.89 -12.77
C ILE A 13 11.16 4.40 -11.43
N GLY A 14 11.20 5.29 -10.44
CA GLY A 14 11.85 5.06 -9.16
C GLY A 14 11.50 3.66 -8.66
N SER A 15 12.50 2.80 -8.62
CA SER A 15 12.47 1.47 -8.02
C SER A 15 12.33 1.60 -6.50
N TYR A 16 11.27 2.25 -6.03
CA TYR A 16 10.88 2.23 -4.63
C TYR A 16 9.87 1.10 -4.48
N GLU A 17 10.35 -0.13 -4.67
CA GLU A 17 9.64 -1.29 -4.11
C GLU A 17 9.34 -1.00 -2.64
N PHE A 18 8.14 -1.30 -2.19
CA PHE A 18 7.88 -1.31 -0.75
C PHE A 18 8.93 -2.23 -0.11
N SER A 19 9.53 -1.79 1.00
CA SER A 19 10.37 -2.70 1.76
C SER A 19 9.55 -3.90 2.21
N VAL A 20 10.20 -5.03 2.49
CA VAL A 20 9.50 -6.24 2.96
C VAL A 20 8.65 -5.93 4.21
N CYS A 21 9.17 -5.11 5.13
CA CYS A 21 8.41 -4.65 6.30
C CYS A 21 7.20 -3.79 5.92
N GLN A 22 7.33 -2.89 4.94
CA GLN A 22 6.20 -2.10 4.43
C GLN A 22 5.11 -2.98 3.81
N LEU A 23 5.49 -4.01 3.05
CA LEU A 23 4.54 -4.97 2.48
C LEU A 23 3.84 -5.78 3.57
N ASP A 24 4.58 -6.27 4.56
CA ASP A 24 4.01 -7.05 5.67
C ASP A 24 2.95 -6.21 6.43
N ILE A 25 3.25 -4.94 6.74
CA ILE A 25 2.30 -4.00 7.37
C ILE A 25 1.09 -3.75 6.46
N PHE A 26 1.34 -3.51 5.17
CA PHE A 26 0.28 -3.21 4.20
C PHE A 26 -0.68 -4.37 4.04
N PHE A 27 -0.17 -5.59 3.86
CA PHE A 27 -1.02 -6.79 3.73
C PHE A 27 -1.76 -7.13 5.01
N LEU A 28 -1.13 -6.94 6.18
CA LEU A 28 -1.83 -7.10 7.45
C LEU A 28 -3.01 -6.11 7.55
N LEU A 29 -2.79 -4.84 7.24
CA LEU A 29 -3.88 -3.84 7.21
C LEU A 29 -4.99 -4.27 6.24
N LEU A 30 -4.64 -4.66 5.01
CA LEU A 30 -5.62 -5.11 4.01
C LEU A 30 -6.45 -6.30 4.54
N SER A 31 -5.83 -7.22 5.28
CA SER A 31 -6.54 -8.36 5.88
C SER A 31 -7.63 -7.91 6.85
N TYR A 32 -7.39 -6.82 7.60
CA TYR A 32 -8.32 -6.25 8.59
C TYR A 32 -9.34 -5.27 8.01
N LEU A 33 -9.14 -4.78 6.78
CA LEU A 33 -10.10 -3.87 6.15
C LEU A 33 -11.47 -4.51 6.03
N ASP A 34 -12.47 -3.85 6.58
CA ASP A 34 -13.87 -4.22 6.45
C ASP A 34 -14.64 -3.11 5.73
N GLU A 35 -15.64 -3.49 4.93
CA GLU A 35 -16.55 -2.55 4.25
C GLU A 35 -17.47 -1.86 5.27
N ASP A 36 -17.80 -2.53 6.37
CA ASP A 36 -18.76 -2.05 7.37
C ASP A 36 -18.13 -1.12 8.42
N ASN A 37 -16.79 -1.02 8.48
CA ASN A 37 -16.11 -0.12 9.39
C ASN A 37 -16.50 1.35 9.14
N LYS A 38 -16.39 2.21 10.16
CA LYS A 38 -16.56 3.67 9.98
C LYS A 38 -15.35 4.29 9.28
N SER A 39 -15.50 5.50 8.75
CA SER A 39 -14.43 6.18 8.01
C SER A 39 -13.23 6.54 8.90
N ASP A 40 -13.49 6.87 10.17
CA ASP A 40 -12.52 7.14 11.23
C ASP A 40 -11.97 5.88 11.94
N TYR A 41 -12.23 4.69 11.39
CA TYR A 41 -11.82 3.45 12.04
C TYR A 41 -10.30 3.35 12.15
N THR A 42 -9.84 3.01 13.36
CA THR A 42 -8.42 2.85 13.67
C THR A 42 -8.11 1.36 13.82
N TYR A 43 -7.21 0.87 12.98
CA TYR A 43 -6.79 -0.53 12.95
C TYR A 43 -5.64 -0.75 13.94
N THR A 44 -5.82 -1.65 14.90
CA THR A 44 -4.73 -2.11 15.78
C THR A 44 -3.98 -3.25 15.09
N LEU A 45 -2.71 -3.01 14.76
CA LEU A 45 -1.78 -3.96 14.15
C LEU A 45 -0.74 -4.38 15.19
N SER A 46 -0.16 -5.57 15.06
CA SER A 46 0.82 -6.10 16.01
C SER A 46 1.95 -6.81 15.29
N THR A 47 3.19 -6.61 15.76
CA THR A 47 4.37 -7.32 15.22
C THR A 47 4.27 -8.82 15.40
N ASP A 48 3.63 -9.30 16.48
CA ASP A 48 3.45 -10.73 16.74
C ASP A 48 2.54 -11.38 15.68
N VAL A 49 1.52 -10.65 15.22
CA VAL A 49 0.64 -11.13 14.16
C VAL A 49 1.38 -11.19 12.83
N ILE A 50 2.23 -10.19 12.55
CA ILE A 50 3.10 -10.23 11.36
C ILE A 50 4.02 -11.46 11.42
N GLU A 51 4.71 -11.67 12.54
CA GLU A 51 5.60 -12.82 12.73
C GLU A 51 4.85 -14.14 12.56
N LYS A 52 3.64 -14.26 13.13
CA LYS A 52 2.80 -15.46 12.99
C LYS A 52 2.39 -15.74 11.54
N ILE A 53 2.14 -14.71 10.73
CA ILE A 53 1.67 -14.86 9.35
C ILE A 53 2.83 -15.05 8.37
N THR A 54 3.93 -14.30 8.55
CA THR A 54 5.02 -14.22 7.56
C THR A 54 6.29 -14.95 7.99
N GLY A 55 6.41 -15.32 9.26
CA GLY A 55 7.64 -15.85 9.87
C GLY A 55 8.74 -14.80 10.05
N ARG A 56 8.47 -13.53 9.74
CA ARG A 56 9.45 -12.43 9.90
C ARG A 56 9.16 -11.65 11.16
N ARG A 57 10.19 -11.48 11.98
CA ARG A 57 10.15 -10.64 13.16
C ARG A 57 10.61 -9.23 12.81
N TRP A 58 9.84 -8.25 13.24
CA TRP A 58 10.14 -6.83 13.09
C TRP A 58 10.17 -6.17 14.46
N GLU A 59 11.21 -5.39 14.73
CA GLU A 59 11.30 -4.59 15.94
C GLU A 59 10.53 -3.26 15.75
N MET A 60 10.00 -2.68 16.83
CA MET A 60 9.12 -1.50 16.74
C MET A 60 9.80 -0.29 16.07
N LYS A 61 11.13 -0.17 16.17
CA LYS A 61 11.90 0.86 15.44
C LYS A 61 11.85 0.65 13.93
N GLU A 62 11.91 -0.60 13.46
CA GLU A 62 11.80 -0.93 12.05
C GLU A 62 10.38 -0.69 11.53
N ILE A 63 9.36 -0.99 12.35
CA ILE A 63 7.97 -0.63 12.06
C ILE A 63 7.85 0.88 11.87
N GLN A 64 8.37 1.70 12.78
CA GLN A 64 8.31 3.17 12.67
C GLN A 64 8.97 3.71 11.39
N ILE A 65 10.13 3.15 11.01
CA ILE A 65 10.80 3.51 9.75
C ILE A 65 9.94 3.09 8.56
N ALA A 66 9.41 1.87 8.59
CA ALA A 66 8.59 1.33 7.52
C ALA A 66 7.31 2.16 7.31
N THR A 67 6.56 2.42 8.38
CA THR A 67 5.32 3.23 8.40
C THR A 67 5.56 4.68 8.00
N GLN A 68 6.67 5.30 8.41
CA GLN A 68 7.06 6.64 7.92
C GLN A 68 7.27 6.62 6.39
N GLY A 69 7.93 5.57 5.90
CA GLY A 69 8.18 5.41 4.47
C GLY A 69 6.92 5.10 3.65
N ILE A 70 6.02 4.23 4.12
CA ILE A 70 4.77 3.92 3.39
C ILE A 70 3.70 5.01 3.58
N GLY A 71 3.64 5.64 4.75
CA GLY A 71 2.66 6.68 5.08
C GLY A 71 2.89 8.01 4.36
N SER A 72 4.14 8.31 4.01
CA SER A 72 4.49 9.52 3.24
C SER A 72 4.28 9.38 1.74
N ARG A 73 3.96 8.17 1.23
CA ARG A 73 3.81 7.95 -0.20
C ARG A 73 2.55 8.59 -0.75
N VAL A 74 2.73 9.35 -1.83
CA VAL A 74 1.63 9.83 -2.66
C VAL A 74 1.30 8.78 -3.71
N PHE A 75 0.02 8.56 -3.93
CA PHE A 75 -0.51 7.66 -4.95
C PHE A 75 -1.27 8.50 -5.96
N THR A 76 -0.99 8.31 -7.25
CA THR A 76 -1.75 8.97 -8.30
C THR A 76 -2.74 8.02 -8.94
N ILE A 77 -3.98 8.50 -9.02
CA ILE A 77 -5.06 7.90 -9.77
C ILE A 77 -5.21 8.72 -11.04
N ASP A 78 -4.89 8.09 -12.16
CA ASP A 78 -5.04 8.67 -13.49
C ASP A 78 -6.43 8.33 -14.02
N THR A 79 -7.21 9.37 -14.37
CA THR A 79 -8.45 9.24 -15.15
C THR A 79 -8.24 9.80 -16.55
N GLU A 80 -9.21 9.63 -17.44
CA GLU A 80 -9.16 10.22 -18.79
C GLU A 80 -9.04 11.76 -18.79
N LYS A 81 -9.46 12.43 -17.71
CA LYS A 81 -9.60 13.90 -17.65
C LYS A 81 -8.85 14.55 -16.50
N SER A 82 -8.27 13.79 -15.57
CA SER A 82 -7.63 14.33 -14.37
C SER A 82 -6.59 13.40 -13.78
N HIS A 83 -5.68 13.99 -13.01
CA HIS A 83 -4.73 13.29 -12.14
C HIS A 83 -5.08 13.61 -10.70
N LYS A 84 -5.40 12.60 -9.90
CA LYS A 84 -5.73 12.76 -8.49
C LYS A 84 -4.63 12.15 -7.63
N GLN A 85 -4.02 12.97 -6.78
CA GLN A 85 -3.05 12.51 -5.78
C GLN A 85 -3.75 12.25 -4.44
N ILE A 86 -3.46 11.11 -3.83
CA ILE A 86 -4.00 10.72 -2.53
C ILE A 86 -2.90 10.10 -1.65
N TRP A 87 -3.13 10.09 -0.35
CA TRP A 87 -2.34 9.34 0.62
C TRP A 87 -3.24 8.28 1.24
N PHE A 88 -2.69 7.09 1.45
CA PHE A 88 -3.46 5.98 2.03
C PHE A 88 -3.64 6.13 3.53
N PHE A 89 -2.63 6.65 4.21
CA PHE A 89 -2.60 6.71 5.66
C PHE A 89 -2.82 8.14 6.12
N GLN A 90 -3.69 8.30 7.11
CA GLN A 90 -3.87 9.56 7.84
C GLN A 90 -2.91 9.64 9.02
N SER A 91 -2.73 8.54 9.76
CA SER A 91 -1.82 8.51 10.91
C SER A 91 -1.36 7.10 11.25
N PHE A 92 -0.23 7.05 11.97
CA PHE A 92 0.19 5.89 12.73
C PHE A 92 0.45 6.31 14.18
N GLN A 93 0.04 5.50 15.14
CA GLN A 93 0.27 5.74 16.57
C GLN A 93 0.96 4.54 17.21
N TYR A 94 2.02 4.81 17.96
CA TYR A 94 2.80 3.80 18.68
C TYR A 94 2.62 4.01 20.17
N LYS A 95 2.57 2.91 20.91
CA LYS A 95 2.60 2.93 22.38
C LYS A 95 3.95 2.42 22.85
N GLU A 96 4.52 3.08 23.86
CA GLU A 96 5.76 2.62 24.46
C GLU A 96 5.60 1.23 25.08
N ASN A 97 6.66 0.41 25.00
CA ASN A 97 6.70 -0.96 25.52
C ASN A 97 5.54 -1.85 25.02
N SER A 98 5.06 -1.59 23.81
CA SER A 98 4.01 -2.33 23.13
C SER A 98 4.54 -2.90 21.82
N ASN A 99 4.09 -4.09 21.46
CA ASN A 99 4.23 -4.69 20.13
C ASN A 99 3.09 -4.25 19.18
N GLU A 100 2.07 -3.58 19.72
CA GLU A 100 0.97 -3.03 18.95
C GLU A 100 1.21 -1.59 18.49
N PHE A 101 0.71 -1.29 17.30
CA PHE A 101 0.65 0.04 16.72
C PHE A 101 -0.67 0.21 15.99
N LYS A 102 -1.14 1.46 15.89
CA LYS A 102 -2.43 1.80 15.29
C LYS A 102 -2.23 2.49 13.95
N ALA A 103 -3.06 2.17 12.98
CA ALA A 103 -3.11 2.84 11.68
C ALA A 103 -4.52 3.39 11.43
N THR A 104 -4.60 4.65 11.02
CA THR A 104 -5.84 5.26 10.51
C THR A 104 -5.64 5.52 9.03
N ILE A 105 -6.56 5.02 8.21
CA ILE A 105 -6.54 5.24 6.76
C ILE A 105 -7.29 6.51 6.40
N SER A 106 -6.92 7.16 5.30
CA SER A 106 -7.69 8.30 4.79
C SER A 106 -9.03 7.82 4.23
N ASP A 107 -10.11 8.52 4.56
CA ASP A 107 -11.45 8.32 4.00
C ASP A 107 -11.44 8.23 2.47
N ILE A 108 -10.65 9.09 1.81
CA ILE A 108 -10.53 9.15 0.35
C ILE A 108 -9.87 7.89 -0.20
N SER A 109 -8.93 7.30 0.56
CA SER A 109 -8.17 6.14 0.12
C SER A 109 -8.88 4.81 0.33
N ARG A 110 -9.85 4.76 1.24
CA ARG A 110 -10.48 3.52 1.68
C ARG A 110 -11.14 2.70 0.55
N PRO A 111 -11.93 3.28 -0.37
CA PRO A 111 -12.51 2.52 -1.48
C PRO A 111 -11.44 1.85 -2.35
N TYR A 112 -10.31 2.53 -2.51
CA TYR A 112 -9.19 2.05 -3.31
C TYR A 112 -8.44 0.89 -2.63
N LEU A 113 -8.24 0.97 -1.31
CA LEU A 113 -7.66 -0.14 -0.53
C LEU A 113 -8.57 -1.38 -0.53
N LEU A 114 -9.90 -1.19 -0.42
CA LEU A 114 -10.87 -2.29 -0.54
C LEU A 114 -10.84 -2.93 -1.93
N MET A 115 -10.71 -2.13 -2.99
CA MET A 115 -10.53 -2.65 -4.35
C MET A 115 -9.23 -3.46 -4.48
N ILE A 116 -8.12 -2.98 -3.89
CA ILE A 116 -6.85 -3.72 -3.87
C ILE A 116 -7.02 -5.06 -3.14
N LYS A 117 -7.68 -5.06 -1.96
CA LYS A 117 -8.01 -6.29 -1.21
C LYS A 117 -8.81 -7.28 -2.07
N LYS A 118 -9.89 -6.82 -2.72
CA LYS A 118 -10.74 -7.65 -3.59
C LYS A 118 -9.95 -8.24 -4.75
N LYS A 119 -9.06 -7.47 -5.37
CA LYS A 119 -8.20 -7.96 -6.45
C LYS A 119 -7.25 -9.03 -5.97
N ILE A 120 -6.59 -8.85 -4.83
CA ILE A 120 -5.70 -9.87 -4.26
C ILE A 120 -6.48 -11.15 -3.94
N ALA A 121 -7.67 -11.03 -3.33
CA ALA A 121 -8.51 -12.17 -2.99
C ALA A 121 -9.13 -12.88 -4.22
N GLY A 122 -9.42 -12.12 -5.28
CA GLY A 122 -10.04 -12.62 -6.52
C GLY A 122 -9.05 -13.10 -7.58
N LEU A 123 -7.74 -13.06 -7.32
CA LEU A 123 -6.70 -13.61 -8.21
C LEU A 123 -6.71 -15.14 -8.18
N GLU A 124 -7.76 -15.75 -8.71
CA GLU A 124 -7.63 -16.91 -9.58
C GLU A 124 -7.34 -16.39 -11.00
N PHE A 125 -6.10 -16.62 -11.46
CA PHE A 125 -5.56 -16.44 -12.82
C PHE A 125 -6.41 -15.71 -13.89
N LYS A 126 -6.24 -14.39 -14.02
CA LYS A 126 -6.15 -13.70 -15.33
C LYS A 126 -5.71 -12.25 -15.12
N ASN A 127 -4.49 -11.96 -15.57
CA ASN A 127 -3.97 -10.65 -15.96
C ASN A 127 -4.57 -9.44 -15.22
N LEU A 128 -3.84 -8.94 -14.21
CA LEU A 128 -3.98 -7.58 -13.69
C LEU A 128 -3.62 -6.57 -14.79
N VAL A 129 -4.49 -6.42 -15.78
CA VAL A 129 -4.56 -5.25 -16.65
C VAL A 129 -5.76 -4.46 -16.17
N MET A 130 -5.50 -3.24 -15.74
CA MET A 130 -6.53 -2.26 -15.39
C MET A 130 -7.25 -1.83 -16.67
N GLU A 131 -8.21 -2.62 -17.13
CA GLU A 131 -9.18 -2.21 -18.15
C GLU A 131 -10.39 -1.56 -17.46
N GLY A 132 -10.20 -0.29 -17.08
CA GLY A 132 -11.22 0.60 -16.55
C GLY A 132 -10.74 2.05 -16.67
N PRO A 133 -11.64 3.05 -16.58
CA PRO A 133 -11.30 4.46 -16.77
C PRO A 133 -10.34 5.01 -15.70
N GLU A 134 -10.13 4.31 -14.59
CA GLU A 134 -9.21 4.68 -13.52
C GLU A 134 -8.01 3.72 -13.47
N ARG A 135 -6.80 4.25 -13.76
CA ARG A 135 -5.54 3.50 -13.65
C ARG A 135 -4.80 3.93 -12.40
N PHE A 136 -4.35 2.94 -11.62
CA PHE A 136 -3.47 3.17 -10.49
C PHE A 136 -2.03 3.11 -10.94
N ARG A 137 -1.29 4.20 -10.74
CA ARG A 137 0.17 4.17 -10.83
C ARG A 137 0.74 4.25 -9.43
N LEU A 138 1.35 3.16 -9.02
CA LEU A 138 2.33 3.14 -7.93
C LEU A 138 3.62 3.71 -8.55
N PHE A 139 4.10 4.83 -8.03
CA PHE A 139 5.33 5.46 -8.51
C PHE A 139 6.58 4.69 -8.11
#